data_AF-A0A0G4HV14-F1
#
_entry.id   AF-A0A0G4HV14-F1
#
_cell.length_a   1.000
_cell.length_b   1.000
_cell.length_c   1.000
_cell.angle_alpha   90.00
_cell.angle_beta   90.00
_cell.angle_gamma   90.00
#
_symmetry.space_group_name_H-M   'P 1'
#
loop_
_entity.id
_entity.type
_entity.pdbx_description
1 polymer ?
#
loop_
_entity_poly.entity_id
_entity_poly.type
_entity_poly.pdbx_seq_one_letter_code
_entity_poly.pdbx_strand_id
1 'polypeptide(L)'
;MQPLVLALFGLLAVSTTGLKLNLRQKGNKLLVCDFDQTISKVHVWKQSDMFLRSKPDIFSKKKEERRASLTAAQKARVDAGTFQMYRDPKAEVENYLNNPGYAAVASNVTDWIDIAFEGNTDKFGDALFGASRLAELKKFFEKAKEEGVTIAILSKGVKEFISATLKAVDLDKYFSGVYGIFEGGQDKTVGIKRVMKDLGGTRETTVFTDDDPAQIQHVCKYAQTGTIPSILPAAHCVEVNPRAGLTSEMLEQLQTILKSIDT
;
A
#
# COMPACT_ATOMS: atom_id res chain seq x y z
N MET A 1 -3.03 73.48 -25.92
CA MET A 1 -3.74 72.91 -24.76
C MET A 1 -4.48 71.67 -25.24
N GLN A 2 -4.28 70.55 -24.55
CA GLN A 2 -4.54 69.17 -25.01
C GLN A 2 -6.02 68.85 -25.26
N PRO A 3 -6.33 67.91 -26.18
CA PRO A 3 -7.67 67.35 -26.35
C PRO A 3 -7.90 66.20 -25.36
N LEU A 4 -9.05 66.20 -24.68
CA LEU A 4 -9.48 65.11 -23.81
C LEU A 4 -10.14 64.03 -24.67
N VAL A 5 -9.46 62.89 -24.84
CA VAL A 5 -9.95 61.71 -25.53
C VAL A 5 -10.93 60.97 -24.62
N LEU A 6 -12.22 60.97 -24.99
CA LEU A 6 -13.23 60.07 -24.43
C LEU A 6 -13.02 58.67 -25.04
N ALA A 7 -12.39 57.77 -24.28
CA ALA A 7 -12.32 56.35 -24.64
C ALA A 7 -13.50 55.61 -23.99
N LEU A 8 -14.39 55.15 -24.86
CA LEU A 8 -15.56 54.33 -24.62
C LEU A 8 -15.15 52.93 -24.12
N PHE A 9 -15.13 52.67 -22.81
CA PHE A 9 -15.05 51.30 -22.28
C PHE A 9 -16.45 50.71 -22.14
N GLY A 10 -16.96 50.18 -23.26
CA GLY A 10 -18.12 49.29 -23.27
C GLY A 10 -17.75 47.96 -22.64
N LEU A 11 -18.19 47.76 -21.40
CA LEU A 11 -18.06 46.53 -20.63
C LEU A 11 -18.92 45.43 -21.29
N LEU A 12 -18.35 44.67 -22.22
CA LEU A 12 -18.93 43.41 -22.68
C LEU A 12 -18.72 42.38 -21.57
N ALA A 13 -19.67 42.34 -20.63
CA ALA A 13 -19.86 41.23 -19.72
C ALA A 13 -20.35 40.01 -20.52
N VAL A 14 -19.43 39.36 -21.22
CA VAL A 14 -19.66 37.99 -21.70
C VAL A 14 -19.77 37.15 -20.44
N SER A 15 -21.00 36.70 -20.16
CA SER A 15 -21.32 35.73 -19.13
C SER A 15 -20.40 34.52 -19.28
N THR A 16 -19.32 34.50 -18.51
CA THR A 16 -18.50 33.32 -18.26
C THR A 16 -19.26 32.40 -17.31
N THR A 17 -20.45 31.96 -17.72
CA THR A 17 -21.05 30.73 -17.19
C THR A 17 -20.23 29.57 -17.73
N GLY A 18 -19.03 29.42 -17.18
CA GLY A 18 -18.54 28.18 -16.62
C GLY A 18 -18.62 26.94 -17.49
N LEU A 19 -18.44 27.02 -18.80
CA LEU A 19 -17.85 25.92 -19.54
C LEU A 19 -16.39 25.83 -19.10
N LYS A 20 -16.18 25.26 -17.90
CA LYS A 20 -14.95 24.54 -17.58
C LYS A 20 -14.89 23.44 -18.63
N LEU A 21 -14.30 23.76 -19.78
CA LEU A 21 -13.61 22.76 -20.57
C LEU A 21 -12.73 22.03 -19.56
N ASN A 22 -13.19 20.85 -19.14
CA ASN A 22 -12.34 19.85 -18.53
C ASN A 22 -11.30 19.56 -19.61
N LEU A 23 -10.26 20.40 -19.67
CA LEU A 23 -8.93 19.97 -20.06
C LEU A 23 -8.75 18.70 -19.24
N ARG A 24 -8.96 17.54 -19.88
CA ARG A 24 -8.65 16.25 -19.28
C ARG A 24 -7.25 16.43 -18.75
N GLN A 25 -7.11 16.54 -17.42
CA GLN A 25 -5.80 16.44 -16.81
C GLN A 25 -5.22 15.16 -17.40
N LYS A 26 -4.08 15.28 -18.08
CA LYS A 26 -3.30 14.11 -18.50
C LYS A 26 -3.26 13.19 -17.30
N GLY A 27 -3.81 11.99 -17.44
CA GLY A 27 -3.98 11.10 -16.29
C GLY A 27 -2.62 10.80 -15.67
N ASN A 28 -2.52 10.85 -14.34
CA ASN A 28 -1.26 10.50 -13.69
C ASN A 28 -0.99 9.01 -13.89
N LYS A 29 0.23 8.65 -14.30
CA LYS A 29 0.64 7.24 -14.35
C LYS A 29 0.51 6.65 -12.96
N LEU A 30 -0.19 5.53 -12.84
CA LEU A 30 -0.46 4.86 -11.58
C LEU A 30 0.06 3.43 -11.63
N LEU A 31 0.97 3.08 -10.74
CA LEU A 31 1.40 1.70 -10.51
C LEU A 31 0.76 1.19 -9.23
N VAL A 32 -0.06 0.14 -9.33
CA VAL A 32 -0.69 -0.53 -8.18
C VAL A 32 -0.07 -1.90 -8.03
N CYS A 33 0.60 -2.13 -6.91
CA CYS A 33 1.24 -3.41 -6.62
C CYS A 33 0.51 -4.16 -5.52
N ASP A 34 0.29 -5.47 -5.69
CA ASP A 34 0.12 -6.34 -4.55
C ASP A 34 1.40 -6.38 -3.70
N PHE A 35 1.27 -6.72 -2.42
CA PHE A 35 2.39 -6.79 -1.50
C PHE A 35 2.94 -8.21 -1.34
N ASP A 36 2.09 -9.14 -0.95
CA ASP A 36 2.51 -10.49 -0.54
C ASP A 36 2.96 -11.27 -1.77
N GLN A 37 4.17 -11.85 -1.73
CA GLN A 37 4.72 -12.64 -2.84
C GLN A 37 4.86 -11.86 -4.18
N THR A 38 4.59 -10.55 -4.17
CA THR A 38 4.76 -9.59 -5.27
C THR A 38 5.88 -8.60 -4.94
N ILE A 39 5.69 -7.71 -3.95
CA ILE A 39 6.76 -6.85 -3.43
C ILE A 39 7.62 -7.61 -2.42
N SER A 40 7.03 -8.40 -1.51
CA SER A 40 7.78 -9.36 -0.69
C SER A 40 8.01 -10.67 -1.46
N LYS A 41 9.00 -11.47 -1.04
CA LYS A 41 9.17 -12.85 -1.53
C LYS A 41 8.23 -13.84 -0.86
N VAL A 42 7.61 -13.44 0.24
CA VAL A 42 6.87 -14.34 1.11
C VAL A 42 5.55 -13.73 1.48
N HIS A 43 4.58 -14.57 1.78
CA HIS A 43 3.38 -14.11 2.45
C HIS A 43 3.77 -13.72 3.89
N VAL A 44 3.90 -12.42 4.15
CA VAL A 44 4.56 -11.89 5.34
C VAL A 44 3.79 -12.26 6.60
N TRP A 45 2.45 -12.31 6.50
CA TRP A 45 1.60 -12.81 7.57
C TRP A 45 1.92 -14.26 7.95
N LYS A 46 1.94 -15.17 6.97
CA LYS A 46 2.20 -16.60 7.20
C LYS A 46 3.58 -16.83 7.81
N GLN A 47 4.59 -16.11 7.33
CA GLN A 47 5.94 -16.21 7.89
C GLN A 47 6.03 -15.65 9.30
N SER A 48 5.32 -14.56 9.57
CA SER A 48 5.23 -14.01 10.92
C SER A 48 4.54 -14.99 11.85
N ASP A 49 3.36 -15.53 11.51
CA ASP A 49 2.67 -16.55 12.32
C ASP A 49 3.56 -17.76 12.61
N MET A 50 4.24 -18.30 11.60
CA MET A 50 5.17 -19.43 11.77
C MET A 50 6.33 -19.08 12.71
N PHE A 51 6.96 -17.92 12.54
CA PHE A 51 8.03 -17.47 13.40
C PHE A 51 7.57 -17.37 14.87
N LEU A 52 6.40 -16.78 15.10
CA LEU A 52 5.87 -16.55 16.44
C LEU A 52 5.56 -17.86 17.16
N ARG A 53 4.99 -18.82 16.44
CA ARG A 53 4.76 -20.18 16.96
C ARG A 53 6.07 -20.88 17.34
N SER A 54 7.17 -20.57 16.65
CA SER A 54 8.47 -21.20 16.93
C SER A 54 9.22 -20.58 18.11
N LYS A 55 8.81 -19.40 18.60
CA LYS A 55 9.52 -18.66 19.67
C LYS A 55 8.56 -18.11 20.74
N PRO A 56 7.81 -18.98 21.45
CA PRO A 56 6.85 -18.55 22.48
C PRO A 56 7.48 -17.71 23.60
N ASP A 57 8.74 -18.00 23.95
CA ASP A 57 9.43 -17.38 25.08
C ASP A 57 9.80 -15.90 24.84
N ILE A 58 9.95 -15.47 23.58
CA ILE A 58 10.35 -14.09 23.29
C ILE A 58 9.23 -13.11 23.67
N PHE A 59 7.96 -13.48 23.50
CA PHE A 59 6.85 -12.65 23.97
C PHE A 59 6.84 -12.52 25.48
N SER A 60 7.08 -13.62 26.20
CA SER A 60 7.16 -13.61 27.65
C SER A 60 8.24 -12.62 28.13
N LYS A 61 9.43 -12.67 27.52
CA LYS A 61 10.53 -11.77 27.86
C LYS A 61 10.25 -10.30 27.54
N LYS A 62 9.77 -9.98 26.34
CA LYS A 62 9.45 -8.58 25.96
C LYS A 62 8.26 -8.01 26.72
N LYS A 63 7.29 -8.87 27.07
CA LYS A 63 6.21 -8.52 27.99
C LYS A 63 6.76 -8.16 29.36
N GLU A 64 7.73 -8.91 29.89
CA GLU A 64 8.39 -8.56 31.15
C GLU A 64 9.19 -7.25 31.06
N GLU A 65 10.00 -7.06 30.02
CA GLU A 65 10.77 -5.83 29.78
C GLU A 65 9.86 -4.59 29.70
N ARG A 66 8.73 -4.69 29.00
CA ARG A 66 7.76 -3.61 28.89
C ARG A 66 6.97 -3.40 30.17
N ARG A 67 6.67 -4.47 30.91
CA ARG A 67 6.10 -4.35 32.26
C ARG A 67 7.06 -3.61 33.17
N ALA A 68 8.36 -3.86 33.05
CA ALA A 68 9.38 -3.14 33.81
C ALA A 68 9.41 -1.66 33.46
N SER A 69 9.28 -1.28 32.18
CA SER A 69 9.31 0.10 31.71
C SER A 69 8.03 0.91 31.97
N LEU A 70 6.93 0.26 32.36
CA LEU A 70 5.70 0.95 32.74
C LEU A 70 5.87 1.80 34.01
N THR A 71 5.19 2.95 34.02
CA THR A 71 4.96 3.74 35.24
C THR A 71 4.10 2.95 36.23
N ALA A 72 4.15 3.31 37.51
CA ALA A 72 3.34 2.68 38.56
C ALA A 72 1.82 2.74 38.24
N ALA A 73 1.35 3.85 37.71
CA ALA A 73 -0.05 4.02 37.30
C ALA A 73 -0.44 3.09 36.14
N GLN A 74 0.45 2.90 35.17
CA GLN A 74 0.22 1.95 34.09
C GLN A 74 0.26 0.50 34.59
N LYS A 75 1.20 0.15 35.47
CA LYS A 75 1.27 -1.18 36.13
C LYS A 75 -0.03 -1.50 36.87
N ALA A 76 -0.53 -0.56 37.68
CA ALA A 76 -1.78 -0.71 38.40
C ALA A 76 -2.98 -0.97 37.48
N ARG A 77 -3.02 -0.33 36.30
CA ARG A 77 -4.06 -0.60 35.30
C ARG A 77 -3.93 -1.98 34.64
N VAL A 78 -2.70 -2.46 34.42
CA VAL A 78 -2.44 -3.84 33.94
C VAL A 78 -2.96 -4.85 34.95
N ASP A 79 -2.57 -4.68 36.22
CA ASP A 79 -2.92 -5.62 37.28
C ASP A 79 -4.44 -5.63 37.55
N ALA A 80 -5.10 -4.47 37.39
CA ALA A 80 -6.55 -4.35 37.45
C ALA A 80 -7.29 -4.89 36.20
N GLY A 81 -6.58 -5.38 35.18
CA GLY A 81 -7.18 -5.85 33.92
C GLY A 81 -7.82 -4.76 33.05
N THR A 82 -7.61 -3.48 33.39
CA THR A 82 -8.19 -2.31 32.69
C THR A 82 -7.26 -1.72 31.62
N PHE A 83 -6.06 -2.30 31.49
CA PHE A 83 -5.07 -1.96 30.48
C PHE A 83 -4.33 -3.22 30.06
N GLN A 84 -4.58 -3.72 28.86
CA GLN A 84 -3.84 -4.86 28.33
C GLN A 84 -2.51 -4.39 27.75
N MET A 85 -1.43 -4.87 28.38
CA MET A 85 -0.07 -4.51 28.03
C MET A 85 0.48 -5.30 26.83
N TYR A 86 -0.02 -6.52 26.69
CA TYR A 86 0.07 -7.40 25.53
C TYR A 86 -1.27 -8.10 25.43
N ARG A 87 -1.91 -8.04 24.27
CA ARG A 87 -2.95 -9.01 23.92
C ARG A 87 -2.25 -10.26 23.41
N ASP A 88 -2.78 -11.42 23.78
CA ASP A 88 -2.28 -12.69 23.23
C ASP A 88 -2.35 -12.59 21.70
N PRO A 89 -1.21 -12.67 20.99
CA PRO A 89 -1.16 -12.63 19.54
C PRO A 89 -2.22 -13.51 18.90
N LYS A 90 -2.41 -14.73 19.41
CA LYS A 90 -3.35 -15.69 18.87
C LYS A 90 -4.80 -15.30 19.14
N ALA A 91 -5.12 -14.89 20.36
CA ALA A 91 -6.47 -14.41 20.71
C ALA A 91 -6.82 -13.07 20.05
N GLU A 92 -5.83 -12.22 19.74
CA GLU A 92 -6.01 -10.97 19.02
C GLU A 92 -6.18 -11.22 17.52
N VAL A 93 -5.47 -12.21 16.97
CA VAL A 93 -5.70 -12.74 15.61
C VAL A 93 -7.09 -13.39 15.49
N GLU A 94 -7.49 -14.21 16.45
CA GLU A 94 -8.83 -14.83 16.47
C GLU A 94 -9.92 -13.77 16.71
N ASN A 95 -9.71 -12.76 17.58
CA ASN A 95 -10.62 -11.62 17.67
C ASN A 95 -10.59 -10.75 16.41
N TYR A 96 -9.47 -10.66 15.70
CA TYR A 96 -9.33 -9.88 14.47
C TYR A 96 -10.07 -10.52 13.30
N LEU A 97 -9.95 -11.84 13.14
CA LEU A 97 -10.76 -12.63 12.21
C LEU A 97 -12.26 -12.46 12.47
N ASN A 98 -12.64 -12.12 13.71
CA ASN A 98 -14.03 -12.04 14.16
C ASN A 98 -14.53 -10.61 14.47
N ASN A 99 -13.71 -9.55 14.40
CA ASN A 99 -14.09 -8.21 14.86
C ASN A 99 -13.25 -7.06 14.23
N PRO A 100 -13.81 -6.24 13.32
CA PRO A 100 -13.05 -5.31 12.47
C PRO A 100 -12.70 -3.93 13.09
N GLY A 101 -12.64 -3.78 14.41
CA GLY A 101 -12.38 -2.49 15.08
C GLY A 101 -10.88 -2.22 15.34
N TYR A 102 -10.26 -1.32 14.56
CA TYR A 102 -8.78 -1.26 14.41
C TYR A 102 -8.12 0.07 14.81
N ALA A 103 -7.27 0.01 15.85
CA ALA A 103 -6.25 1.02 16.20
C ALA A 103 -5.12 0.44 17.08
N ALA A 104 -5.42 -0.57 17.92
CA ALA A 104 -4.46 -1.16 18.86
C ALA A 104 -3.46 -2.16 18.23
N VAL A 105 -3.76 -2.72 17.06
CA VAL A 105 -2.89 -3.73 16.42
C VAL A 105 -1.67 -3.08 15.76
N ALA A 106 -1.79 -1.86 15.23
CA ALA A 106 -0.69 -1.16 14.57
C ALA A 106 0.52 -0.93 15.49
N SER A 107 0.29 -0.61 16.77
CA SER A 107 1.37 -0.45 17.75
C SER A 107 2.08 -1.77 18.04
N ASN A 108 1.36 -2.89 17.98
CA ASN A 108 1.93 -4.20 18.24
C ASN A 108 2.78 -4.67 17.04
N VAL A 109 2.42 -4.38 15.79
CA VAL A 109 3.19 -4.89 14.64
C VAL A 109 4.63 -4.40 14.61
N THR A 110 4.89 -3.13 14.94
CA THR A 110 6.28 -2.63 15.00
C THR A 110 7.07 -3.36 16.08
N ASP A 111 6.45 -3.59 17.24
CA ASP A 111 7.05 -4.44 18.28
C ASP A 111 7.30 -5.86 17.76
N TRP A 112 6.43 -6.40 16.90
CA TRP A 112 6.60 -7.75 16.35
C TRP A 112 7.76 -7.86 15.38
N ILE A 113 7.97 -6.85 14.53
CA ILE A 113 9.14 -6.80 13.63
C ILE A 113 10.42 -6.70 14.48
N ASP A 114 10.43 -5.80 15.47
CA ASP A 114 11.57 -5.66 16.39
C ASP A 114 11.81 -6.93 17.21
N ILE A 115 10.76 -7.65 17.59
CA ILE A 115 10.81 -8.90 18.35
C ILE A 115 11.30 -10.05 17.49
N ALA A 116 10.71 -10.22 16.31
CA ALA A 116 11.00 -11.35 15.45
C ALA A 116 12.43 -11.29 14.88
N PHE A 117 12.98 -10.09 14.78
CA PHE A 117 14.29 -9.88 14.21
C PHE A 117 15.30 -9.31 15.23
N GLU A 118 14.96 -9.33 16.52
CA GLU A 118 15.85 -8.89 17.61
C GLU A 118 16.39 -7.46 17.39
N GLY A 119 15.57 -6.57 16.83
CA GLY A 119 15.93 -5.20 16.44
C GLY A 119 16.85 -5.12 15.22
N ASN A 120 17.08 -6.23 14.52
CA ASN A 120 17.91 -6.29 13.32
C ASN A 120 17.06 -6.18 12.06
N THR A 121 16.74 -4.95 11.68
CA THR A 121 15.98 -4.61 10.48
C THR A 121 16.64 -5.12 9.19
N ASP A 122 17.96 -5.27 9.17
CA ASP A 122 18.68 -5.80 8.00
C ASP A 122 18.36 -7.28 7.80
N LYS A 123 18.38 -8.09 8.87
CA LYS A 123 17.95 -9.50 8.83
C LYS A 123 16.48 -9.64 8.44
N PHE A 124 15.63 -8.70 8.86
CA PHE A 124 14.23 -8.66 8.45
C PHE A 124 14.08 -8.42 6.95
N GLY A 125 14.75 -7.38 6.44
CA GLY A 125 14.77 -7.07 5.01
C GLY A 125 15.33 -8.23 4.18
N ASP A 126 16.39 -8.87 4.64
CA ASP A 126 16.99 -10.02 3.97
C ASP A 126 16.07 -11.23 3.93
N ALA A 127 15.36 -11.52 5.04
CA ALA A 127 14.42 -12.63 5.10
C ALA A 127 13.21 -12.44 4.18
N LEU A 128 12.69 -11.21 4.08
CA LEU A 128 11.48 -10.91 3.31
C LEU A 128 11.73 -10.59 1.84
N PHE A 129 12.85 -9.92 1.54
CA PHE A 129 13.16 -9.38 0.22
C PHE A 129 14.48 -9.94 -0.32
N GLY A 130 15.48 -10.11 0.55
CA GLY A 130 16.88 -10.37 0.21
C GLY A 130 17.60 -9.10 -0.23
N ALA A 131 18.77 -8.80 0.34
CA ALA A 131 19.55 -7.58 0.15
C ALA A 131 19.57 -7.05 -1.30
N SER A 132 20.03 -7.86 -2.25
CA SER A 132 20.17 -7.43 -3.65
C SER A 132 18.83 -7.02 -4.26
N ARG A 133 17.77 -7.78 -4.02
CA ARG A 133 16.43 -7.48 -4.54
C ARG A 133 15.82 -6.27 -3.85
N LEU A 134 16.05 -6.09 -2.56
CA LEU A 134 15.60 -4.88 -1.85
C LEU A 134 16.23 -3.63 -2.46
N ALA A 135 17.54 -3.67 -2.77
CA ALA A 135 18.22 -2.57 -3.45
C ALA A 135 17.66 -2.31 -4.85
N GLU A 136 17.36 -3.36 -5.63
CA GLU A 136 16.72 -3.24 -6.95
C GLU A 136 15.32 -2.61 -6.86
N LEU A 137 14.49 -3.04 -5.90
CA LEU A 137 13.16 -2.47 -5.67
C LEU A 137 13.26 -0.98 -5.33
N LYS A 138 14.18 -0.60 -4.42
CA LYS A 138 14.41 0.82 -4.07
C LYS A 138 14.77 1.65 -5.29
N LYS A 139 15.74 1.18 -6.09
CA LYS A 139 16.18 1.84 -7.32
C LYS A 139 15.03 1.97 -8.34
N PHE A 140 14.23 0.92 -8.52
CA PHE A 140 13.08 0.96 -9.42
C PHE A 140 12.04 1.99 -8.97
N PHE A 141 11.63 1.95 -7.70
CA PHE A 141 10.59 2.85 -7.20
C PHE A 141 11.02 4.31 -7.13
N GLU A 142 12.29 4.57 -6.81
CA GLU A 142 12.88 5.91 -6.89
C GLU A 142 12.76 6.48 -8.30
N LYS A 143 13.25 5.73 -9.29
CA LYS A 143 13.16 6.12 -10.70
C LYS A 143 11.72 6.30 -11.19
N ALA A 144 10.81 5.40 -10.81
CA ALA A 144 9.40 5.53 -11.17
C ALA A 144 8.79 6.84 -10.64
N LYS A 145 9.13 7.24 -9.40
CA LYS A 145 8.71 8.54 -8.85
C LYS A 145 9.34 9.73 -9.56
N GLU A 146 10.62 9.66 -9.92
CA GLU A 146 11.30 10.70 -10.72
C GLU A 146 10.62 10.88 -12.08
N GLU A 147 10.11 9.79 -12.66
CA GLU A 147 9.33 9.79 -13.91
C GLU A 147 7.84 10.17 -13.71
N GLY A 148 7.45 10.63 -12.52
CA GLY A 148 6.10 11.10 -12.22
C GLY A 148 5.06 10.00 -12.02
N VAL A 149 5.47 8.76 -11.80
CA VAL A 149 4.57 7.64 -11.50
C VAL A 149 4.10 7.71 -10.06
N THR A 150 2.79 7.71 -9.86
CA THR A 150 2.16 7.51 -8.55
C THR A 150 2.14 6.02 -8.24
N ILE A 151 2.62 5.62 -7.07
CA ILE A 151 2.76 4.20 -6.71
C ILE A 151 1.89 3.90 -5.49
N ALA A 152 1.15 2.80 -5.51
CA ALA A 152 0.29 2.37 -4.41
C ALA A 152 0.40 0.87 -4.16
N ILE A 153 0.15 0.47 -2.91
CA ILE A 153 -0.04 -0.94 -2.57
C ILE A 153 -1.53 -1.25 -2.47
N LEU A 154 -1.96 -2.35 -3.07
CA LEU A 154 -3.28 -2.95 -2.86
C LEU A 154 -3.13 -4.44 -2.58
N SER A 155 -3.36 -4.86 -1.34
CA SER A 155 -3.18 -6.26 -0.95
C SER A 155 -4.30 -6.78 -0.06
N LYS A 156 -4.47 -8.11 -0.04
CA LYS A 156 -5.36 -8.81 0.91
C LYS A 156 -4.84 -8.79 2.35
N GLY A 157 -3.58 -8.42 2.55
CA GLY A 157 -2.99 -8.26 3.86
C GLY A 157 -3.55 -7.08 4.66
N VAL A 158 -3.23 -7.08 5.96
CA VAL A 158 -3.57 -6.01 6.90
C VAL A 158 -2.75 -4.76 6.56
N LYS A 159 -3.43 -3.65 6.23
CA LYS A 159 -2.77 -2.40 5.80
C LYS A 159 -1.67 -1.94 6.76
N GLU A 160 -1.96 -1.94 8.06
CA GLU A 160 -1.04 -1.48 9.10
C GLU A 160 0.21 -2.37 9.14
N PHE A 161 0.02 -3.67 8.95
CA PHE A 161 1.09 -4.64 8.94
C PHE A 161 2.01 -4.47 7.73
N ILE A 162 1.42 -4.30 6.55
CA ILE A 162 2.14 -3.97 5.32
C ILE A 162 2.91 -2.66 5.49
N SER A 163 2.26 -1.63 6.03
CA SER A 163 2.87 -0.32 6.24
C SER A 163 4.06 -0.37 7.20
N ALA A 164 3.94 -1.13 8.30
CA ALA A 164 5.05 -1.34 9.24
C ALA A 164 6.21 -2.11 8.57
N THR A 165 5.90 -3.12 7.77
CA THR A 165 6.91 -3.89 7.03
C THR A 165 7.67 -2.99 6.05
N LEU A 166 6.96 -2.17 5.28
CA LEU A 166 7.57 -1.22 4.34
C LEU A 166 8.47 -0.19 5.04
N LYS A 167 8.04 0.33 6.20
CA LYS A 167 8.84 1.26 7.01
C LYS A 167 10.13 0.62 7.53
N ALA A 168 10.04 -0.61 8.03
CA ALA A 168 11.19 -1.32 8.56
C ALA A 168 12.30 -1.56 7.53
N VAL A 169 11.97 -1.54 6.23
CA VAL A 169 12.94 -1.66 5.13
C VAL A 169 13.10 -0.37 4.31
N ASP A 170 12.56 0.74 4.78
CA ASP A 170 12.65 2.07 4.14
C ASP A 170 12.15 2.04 2.67
N LEU A 171 11.02 1.36 2.45
CA LEU A 171 10.27 1.36 1.20
C LEU A 171 9.01 2.24 1.24
N ASP A 172 8.50 2.57 2.43
CA ASP A 172 7.22 3.28 2.60
C ASP A 172 7.19 4.66 1.91
N LYS A 173 8.32 5.37 1.92
CA LYS A 173 8.50 6.68 1.26
C LYS A 173 8.19 6.69 -0.24
N TYR A 174 8.19 5.52 -0.89
CA TYR A 174 7.90 5.42 -2.32
C TYR A 174 6.40 5.32 -2.63
N PHE A 175 5.56 4.98 -1.66
CA PHE A 175 4.14 4.73 -1.90
C PHE A 175 3.28 5.93 -1.48
N SER A 176 2.38 6.33 -2.37
CA SER A 176 1.37 7.37 -2.12
C SER A 176 0.18 6.86 -1.30
N GLY A 177 0.02 5.54 -1.21
CA GLY A 177 -0.99 4.93 -0.35
C GLY A 177 -0.81 3.42 -0.22
N VAL A 178 -1.23 2.88 0.94
CA VAL A 178 -1.33 1.45 1.21
C VAL A 178 -2.78 1.11 1.49
N TYR A 179 -3.31 0.16 0.73
CA TYR A 179 -4.70 -0.24 0.75
C TYR A 179 -4.78 -1.73 1.08
N GLY A 180 -5.49 -2.06 2.16
CA GLY A 180 -5.85 -3.42 2.50
C GLY A 180 -7.27 -3.72 2.04
N ILE A 181 -7.50 -4.89 1.46
CA ILE A 181 -8.83 -5.45 1.17
C ILE A 181 -9.02 -6.69 2.05
N PHE A 182 -9.66 -6.51 3.21
CA PHE A 182 -9.82 -7.58 4.18
C PHE A 182 -10.67 -8.75 3.64
N GLU A 183 -10.35 -9.96 4.09
CA GLU A 183 -11.06 -11.19 3.76
C GLU A 183 -12.50 -11.15 4.27
N GLY A 184 -13.40 -10.76 3.38
CA GLY A 184 -14.85 -10.87 3.50
C GLY A 184 -15.52 -11.07 2.14
N GLY A 185 -14.77 -11.61 1.16
CA GLY A 185 -15.21 -11.78 -0.22
C GLY A 185 -15.15 -10.52 -1.09
N GLN A 186 -14.49 -9.44 -0.63
CA GLN A 186 -14.29 -8.27 -1.48
C GLN A 186 -13.23 -8.55 -2.54
N ASP A 187 -13.67 -8.52 -3.79
CA ASP A 187 -12.84 -8.65 -4.98
C ASP A 187 -11.83 -7.48 -5.07
N LYS A 188 -10.58 -7.75 -5.46
CA LYS A 188 -9.54 -6.74 -5.74
C LYS A 188 -10.02 -5.67 -6.70
N THR A 189 -11.00 -5.97 -7.56
CA THR A 189 -11.63 -4.97 -8.43
C THR A 189 -12.22 -3.77 -7.66
N VAL A 190 -12.82 -3.99 -6.48
CA VAL A 190 -13.32 -2.90 -5.62
C VAL A 190 -12.17 -2.08 -5.06
N GLY A 191 -11.11 -2.76 -4.62
CA GLY A 191 -9.89 -2.13 -4.14
C GLY A 191 -9.24 -1.23 -5.20
N ILE A 192 -9.07 -1.74 -6.43
CA ILE A 192 -8.47 -0.99 -7.54
C ILE A 192 -9.27 0.27 -7.86
N LYS A 193 -10.61 0.17 -7.93
CA LYS A 193 -11.47 1.35 -8.15
C LYS A 193 -11.25 2.42 -7.09
N ARG A 194 -11.13 2.00 -5.83
CA ARG A 194 -10.85 2.92 -4.72
C ARG A 194 -9.47 3.57 -4.91
N VAL A 195 -8.43 2.80 -5.19
CA VAL A 195 -7.07 3.34 -5.41
C VAL A 195 -7.05 4.34 -6.57
N MET A 196 -7.65 3.98 -7.71
CA MET A 196 -7.72 4.85 -8.89
C MET A 196 -8.49 6.14 -8.61
N LYS A 197 -9.62 6.05 -7.89
CA LYS A 197 -10.40 7.21 -7.47
C LYS A 197 -9.61 8.13 -6.54
N ASP A 198 -8.93 7.55 -5.56
CA ASP A 198 -8.21 8.30 -4.53
C ASP A 198 -6.92 8.95 -5.08
N LEU A 199 -6.25 8.31 -6.06
CA LEU A 199 -4.94 8.72 -6.57
C LEU A 199 -4.93 9.25 -8.01
N GLY A 200 -6.09 9.30 -8.68
CA GLY A 200 -6.24 9.93 -10.00
C GLY A 200 -5.75 9.09 -11.19
N GLY A 201 -5.85 7.76 -11.11
CA GLY A 201 -5.54 6.85 -12.21
C GLY A 201 -6.74 6.62 -13.13
N THR A 202 -6.47 6.41 -14.42
CA THR A 202 -7.45 5.92 -15.41
C THR A 202 -7.08 4.50 -15.85
N ARG A 203 -7.92 3.91 -16.70
CA ARG A 203 -7.60 2.63 -17.30
C ARG A 203 -6.23 2.66 -17.96
N GLU A 204 -6.10 3.56 -18.92
CA GLU A 204 -4.97 3.69 -19.84
C GLU A 204 -3.68 4.07 -19.13
N THR A 205 -3.79 4.62 -17.92
CA THR A 205 -2.66 5.13 -17.13
C THR A 205 -2.32 4.26 -15.93
N THR A 206 -3.07 3.19 -15.67
CA THR A 206 -2.86 2.31 -14.51
C THR A 206 -2.25 0.96 -14.91
N VAL A 207 -1.15 0.61 -14.25
CA VAL A 207 -0.51 -0.71 -14.30
C VAL A 207 -0.78 -1.43 -12.98
N PHE A 208 -1.19 -2.69 -13.04
CA PHE A 208 -1.45 -3.54 -11.88
C PHE A 208 -0.49 -4.74 -11.86
N THR A 209 0.06 -5.07 -10.69
CA THR A 209 0.96 -6.21 -10.51
C THR A 209 0.50 -7.09 -9.36
N ASP A 210 0.50 -8.40 -9.56
CA ASP A 210 0.00 -9.39 -8.61
C ASP A 210 0.65 -10.74 -8.88
N ASP A 211 0.83 -11.56 -7.86
CA ASP A 211 1.34 -12.92 -8.00
C ASP A 211 0.21 -13.95 -8.23
N ASP A 212 -1.03 -13.59 -7.92
CA ASP A 212 -2.19 -14.45 -8.16
C ASP A 212 -2.76 -14.22 -9.57
N PRO A 213 -2.58 -15.17 -10.52
CA PRO A 213 -3.09 -15.03 -11.89
C PRO A 213 -4.60 -14.88 -11.95
N ALA A 214 -5.35 -15.40 -10.96
CA ALA A 214 -6.79 -15.22 -10.91
C ALA A 214 -7.15 -13.75 -10.61
N GLN A 215 -6.38 -13.05 -9.77
CA GLN A 215 -6.58 -11.62 -9.55
C GLN A 215 -6.22 -10.81 -10.79
N ILE A 216 -5.09 -11.12 -11.43
CA ILE A 216 -4.71 -10.51 -12.70
C ILE A 216 -5.83 -10.67 -13.72
N GLN A 217 -6.33 -11.90 -13.91
CA GLN A 217 -7.43 -12.17 -14.82
C GLN A 217 -8.72 -11.47 -14.43
N HIS A 218 -9.06 -11.39 -13.14
CA HIS A 218 -10.25 -10.66 -12.69
C HIS A 218 -10.14 -9.17 -12.99
N VAL A 219 -9.00 -8.55 -12.70
CA VAL A 219 -8.75 -7.13 -12.98
C VAL A 219 -8.76 -6.86 -14.48
N CYS A 220 -8.08 -7.70 -15.26
CA CYS A 220 -8.00 -7.59 -16.72
C CYS A 220 -9.34 -7.95 -17.41
N LYS A 221 -10.15 -8.90 -16.91
CA LYS A 221 -11.49 -9.23 -17.42
C LYS A 221 -12.50 -8.13 -17.09
N TYR A 222 -12.44 -7.61 -15.86
CA TYR A 222 -13.14 -6.39 -15.48
C TYR A 222 -12.74 -5.23 -16.41
N ALA A 223 -11.52 -5.28 -16.98
CA ALA A 223 -11.08 -4.31 -17.95
C ALA A 223 -11.82 -4.34 -19.29
N GLN A 224 -12.36 -5.50 -19.67
CA GLN A 224 -12.91 -5.73 -21.01
C GLN A 224 -14.43 -5.64 -21.08
N THR A 225 -15.15 -5.92 -19.99
CA THR A 225 -16.60 -6.22 -20.06
C THR A 225 -17.56 -5.03 -19.87
N GLY A 226 -17.09 -3.84 -19.45
CA GLY A 226 -17.80 -2.55 -19.63
C GLY A 226 -19.25 -2.41 -19.12
N THR A 227 -19.80 -3.35 -18.36
CA THR A 227 -21.24 -3.39 -18.02
C THR A 227 -21.68 -2.51 -16.84
N ILE A 228 -20.83 -1.59 -16.37
CA ILE A 228 -21.25 -0.49 -15.50
C ILE A 228 -20.86 0.82 -16.17
N PRO A 229 -21.83 1.70 -16.51
CA PRO A 229 -21.52 2.97 -17.12
C PRO A 229 -20.75 3.83 -16.09
N SER A 230 -19.54 4.25 -16.48
CA SER A 230 -18.71 5.34 -15.91
C SER A 230 -17.59 5.08 -14.89
N ILE A 231 -17.15 3.85 -14.59
CA ILE A 231 -15.97 3.66 -13.69
C ILE A 231 -14.98 2.67 -14.30
N LEU A 232 -13.91 3.21 -14.88
CA LEU A 232 -13.01 2.50 -15.78
C LEU A 232 -11.77 1.84 -15.09
N PRO A 233 -11.25 0.71 -15.65
CA PRO A 233 -10.38 -0.34 -15.05
C PRO A 233 -8.89 -0.32 -15.47
N ALA A 234 -7.89 -0.75 -14.68
CA ALA A 234 -6.46 -0.74 -15.09
C ALA A 234 -6.10 -1.41 -16.45
N ALA A 235 -5.19 -0.85 -17.25
CA ALA A 235 -4.91 -1.26 -18.64
C ALA A 235 -3.69 -2.19 -18.86
N HIS A 236 -2.81 -2.37 -17.87
CA HIS A 236 -1.68 -3.30 -18.01
C HIS A 236 -1.55 -4.15 -16.76
N CYS A 237 -1.58 -5.46 -16.91
CA CYS A 237 -1.39 -6.42 -15.83
C CYS A 237 -0.03 -7.11 -16.00
N VAL A 238 0.79 -7.18 -14.94
CA VAL A 238 2.02 -8.00 -14.91
C VAL A 238 1.86 -9.06 -13.84
N GLU A 239 1.87 -10.32 -14.27
CA GLU A 239 1.85 -11.48 -13.38
C GLU A 239 3.25 -11.71 -12.81
N VAL A 240 3.31 -11.86 -11.49
CA VAL A 240 4.55 -12.10 -10.76
C VAL A 240 4.62 -13.57 -10.37
N ASN A 241 5.79 -14.19 -10.52
CA ASN A 241 5.94 -15.58 -10.12
C ASN A 241 5.86 -15.68 -8.58
N PRO A 242 4.90 -16.44 -8.02
CA PRO A 242 4.76 -16.57 -6.57
C PRO A 242 6.07 -17.03 -5.94
N ARG A 243 6.42 -16.42 -4.81
CA ARG A 243 7.65 -16.68 -4.02
C ARG A 243 8.96 -16.13 -4.60
N ALA A 244 9.00 -15.77 -5.88
CA ALA A 244 10.12 -15.01 -6.43
C ALA A 244 9.96 -13.51 -6.15
N GLY A 245 8.70 -13.03 -6.09
CA GLY A 245 8.39 -11.60 -6.14
C GLY A 245 8.82 -10.99 -7.47
N LEU A 246 8.69 -9.66 -7.60
CA LEU A 246 9.22 -8.93 -8.75
C LEU A 246 10.73 -9.19 -8.92
N THR A 247 11.12 -9.79 -10.03
CA THR A 247 12.50 -10.02 -10.44
C THR A 247 13.04 -8.81 -11.21
N SER A 248 14.35 -8.73 -11.42
CA SER A 248 14.98 -7.64 -12.19
C SER A 248 14.39 -7.52 -13.59
N GLU A 249 14.15 -8.65 -14.27
CA GLU A 249 13.48 -8.69 -15.58
C GLU A 249 12.06 -8.10 -15.53
N MET A 250 11.26 -8.46 -14.52
CA MET A 250 9.91 -7.91 -14.35
C MET A 250 9.94 -6.41 -14.05
N LEU A 251 10.91 -5.92 -13.29
CA LEU A 251 11.09 -4.49 -13.04
C LEU A 251 11.43 -3.74 -14.33
N GLU A 252 12.26 -4.31 -15.21
CA GLU A 252 12.56 -3.75 -16.53
C GLU A 252 11.33 -3.75 -17.46
N GLN A 253 10.55 -4.83 -17.45
CA GLN A 253 9.28 -4.90 -18.18
C GLN A 253 8.29 -3.83 -17.68
N LEU A 254 8.11 -3.70 -16.36
CA LEU A 254 7.26 -2.66 -15.77
C LEU A 254 7.73 -1.27 -16.16
N GLN A 255 9.03 -1.01 -16.10
CA GLN A 255 9.61 0.25 -16.51
C GLN A 255 9.32 0.57 -17.99
N THR A 256 9.37 -0.44 -18.86
CA THR A 256 9.06 -0.30 -20.29
C THR A 256 7.58 0.02 -20.50
N ILE A 257 6.68 -0.69 -19.81
CA ILE A 257 5.23 -0.44 -19.85
C ILE A 257 4.93 0.99 -19.39
N LEU A 258 5.46 1.40 -18.24
CA LEU A 258 5.23 2.74 -17.68
C LEU A 258 5.71 3.85 -18.62
N LYS A 259 6.80 3.63 -19.36
CA LYS A 259 7.29 4.57 -20.37
C LYS A 259 6.39 4.65 -21.61
N SER A 260 5.76 3.54 -21.99
CA SER A 260 4.86 3.48 -23.15
C SER A 260 3.49 4.12 -22.89
N ILE A 261 3.14 4.37 -21.63
CA ILE A 261 1.92 5.10 -21.28
C ILE A 261 2.15 6.58 -21.61
N ASP A 262 1.53 7.01 -22.70
CA ASP A 262 1.46 8.41 -23.09
C ASP A 262 0.54 9.16 -22.12
N THR A 263 1.14 10.00 -21.29
CA THR A 263 0.42 11.03 -20.53
C THR A 263 0.22 12.24 -21.40
#